data_AF-A0A521USR3-F1
#
_entry.id   AF-A0A521USR3-F1
#
_cell.length_a   1.000
_cell.length_b   1.000
_cell.length_c   1.000
_cell.angle_alpha   90.00
_cell.angle_beta   90.00
_cell.angle_gamma   90.00
#
_symmetry.space_group_name_H-M   'P 1'
#
loop_
_entity.id
_entity.type
_entity.pdbx_description
1 polymer ?
#
loop_
_entity_poly.entity_id
_entity_poly.type
_entity_poly.pdbx_seq_one_letter_code
_entity_poly.pdbx_strand_id
1 'polypeptide(L)'
;MHGIGEAGIPYRGRALAGDVLRALGRSRRSILTILGLHIIALVVGAVMVHTGNEFALHSRDEIVARAHASDPSAIALQQGNRVKAALLDFRGNLFLGAMPLTGSGLAVVTAIPIVGYRGWIGGIVSVDGDHVSRLANGQEAFYYLLTLILQSIPYSLAGGAGVNIGWAYFRPQPCYRGNKWLGYPKEAVFDALRIYVVVVPLFLVASLWEFLGR
;
A
#
# COMPACT_ATOMS: atom_id res chain seq x y z
N MET A 1 -48.23 -4.48 -34.93
CA MET A 1 -47.19 -5.52 -34.77
C MET A 1 -45.95 -5.12 -35.55
N HIS A 2 -44.96 -4.52 -34.88
CA HIS A 2 -43.58 -4.28 -35.32
C HIS A 2 -42.90 -3.76 -34.03
N GLY A 3 -42.16 -4.58 -33.28
CA GLY A 3 -40.82 -5.05 -33.61
C GLY A 3 -39.87 -4.45 -32.58
N ILE A 4 -39.99 -4.91 -31.32
CA ILE A 4 -39.15 -4.47 -30.20
C ILE A 4 -37.78 -5.13 -30.40
N GLY A 5 -36.84 -4.39 -30.96
CA GLY A 5 -35.45 -4.81 -31.03
C GLY A 5 -34.85 -4.77 -29.64
N GLU A 6 -34.85 -5.91 -28.96
CA GLU A 6 -34.01 -6.12 -27.78
C GLU A 6 -32.55 -5.99 -28.20
N ALA A 7 -31.98 -4.81 -27.99
CA ALA A 7 -30.54 -4.62 -28.00
C ALA A 7 -29.96 -5.30 -26.76
N GLY A 8 -29.77 -6.62 -26.86
CA GLY A 8 -29.02 -7.41 -25.91
C GLY A 8 -27.63 -6.81 -25.78
N ILE A 9 -27.36 -6.15 -24.65
CA ILE A 9 -26.00 -5.78 -24.26
C ILE A 9 -25.27 -7.10 -24.01
N PRO A 10 -24.25 -7.48 -24.80
CA PRO A 10 -23.49 -8.67 -24.50
C PRO A 10 -22.74 -8.41 -23.19
N TYR A 11 -23.19 -9.04 -22.11
CA TYR A 11 -22.41 -9.25 -20.88
C TYR A 11 -21.19 -10.09 -21.27
N ARG A 12 -20.17 -9.42 -21.81
CA ARG A 12 -18.89 -10.01 -22.16
C ARG A 12 -18.16 -10.20 -20.83
N GLY A 13 -18.36 -11.37 -20.22
CA GLY A 13 -17.57 -11.89 -19.11
C GLY A 13 -16.10 -11.97 -19.53
N ARG A 14 -15.41 -10.84 -19.58
CA ARG A 14 -13.96 -10.80 -19.55
C ARG A 14 -13.58 -11.37 -18.20
N ALA A 15 -12.82 -12.46 -18.20
CA ALA A 15 -12.32 -13.06 -16.97
C ALA A 15 -11.68 -11.95 -16.12
N LEU A 16 -12.21 -11.72 -14.92
CA LEU A 16 -11.80 -10.67 -13.99
C LEU A 16 -10.27 -10.58 -13.86
N ALA A 17 -9.60 -11.73 -13.83
CA ALA A 17 -8.15 -11.84 -13.82
C ALA A 17 -7.47 -11.13 -15.00
N GLY A 18 -7.99 -11.28 -16.22
CA GLY A 18 -7.45 -10.62 -17.42
C GLY A 18 -7.64 -9.11 -17.42
N ASP A 19 -8.67 -8.59 -16.74
CA ASP A 19 -8.88 -7.15 -16.55
C ASP A 19 -7.93 -6.60 -15.47
N VAL A 20 -7.73 -7.33 -14.37
CA VAL A 20 -6.77 -7.00 -13.32
C VAL A 20 -5.34 -6.97 -13.86
N LEU A 21 -4.92 -7.99 -14.62
CA LEU A 21 -3.58 -8.04 -15.21
C LEU A 21 -3.32 -6.87 -16.18
N ARG A 22 -4.33 -6.46 -16.96
CA ARG A 22 -4.23 -5.28 -17.82
C ARG A 22 -4.13 -3.98 -17.03
N ALA A 23 -4.91 -3.84 -15.96
CA ALA A 23 -4.84 -2.69 -15.06
C ALA A 23 -3.45 -2.57 -14.41
N LEU A 24 -2.89 -3.69 -13.94
CA LEU A 24 -1.52 -3.78 -13.43
C LEU A 24 -0.49 -3.41 -14.49
N GLY A 25 -0.64 -3.94 -15.72
CA GLY A 25 0.26 -3.62 -16.84
C GLY A 25 0.29 -2.13 -17.17
N ARG A 26 -0.86 -1.47 -17.20
CA ARG A 26 -0.95 -0.02 -17.46
C ARG A 26 -0.39 0.83 -16.31
N SER A 27 -0.56 0.39 -15.07
CA SER A 27 -0.10 1.10 -13.87
C SER A 27 1.35 0.75 -13.48
N ARG A 28 2.00 -0.20 -14.15
CA ARG A 28 3.29 -0.79 -13.78
C ARG A 28 4.37 0.24 -13.47
N ARG A 29 4.54 1.25 -14.33
CA ARG A 29 5.57 2.28 -14.13
C ARG A 29 5.34 3.04 -12.83
N SER A 30 4.11 3.48 -12.58
CA SER A 30 3.75 4.20 -11.35
C SER A 30 3.88 3.34 -10.10
N ILE A 31 3.50 2.05 -10.18
CA ILE A 31 3.69 1.08 -9.09
C ILE A 31 5.17 0.91 -8.77
N LEU A 32 6.02 0.72 -9.78
CA LEU A 32 7.46 0.54 -9.59
C LEU A 32 8.13 1.82 -9.07
N THR A 33 7.68 3.01 -9.48
CA THR A 33 8.18 4.28 -8.94
C THR A 33 7.86 4.41 -7.45
N ILE A 34 6.62 4.09 -7.05
CA ILE A 34 6.21 4.15 -5.63
C ILE A 34 6.99 3.12 -4.81
N LEU A 35 7.13 1.90 -5.31
CA LEU A 35 7.92 0.86 -4.66
C LEU A 35 9.39 1.28 -4.53
N GLY A 36 9.99 1.83 -5.59
CA GLY A 36 11.37 2.30 -5.57
C GLY A 36 11.60 3.42 -4.56
N LEU A 37 10.70 4.41 -4.51
CA LEU A 37 10.76 5.49 -3.51
C LEU A 37 10.66 4.93 -2.09
N HIS A 38 9.74 3.98 -1.87
CA HIS A 38 9.58 3.32 -0.57
C HIS A 38 10.87 2.60 -0.15
N ILE A 39 11.46 1.80 -1.04
CA ILE A 39 12.70 1.06 -0.78
C ILE A 39 13.85 2.01 -0.49
N ILE A 40 14.01 3.10 -1.25
CA ILE A 40 15.05 4.10 -1.00
C ILE A 40 14.90 4.68 0.40
N ALA A 41 13.70 5.12 0.78
CA ALA A 41 13.45 5.70 2.09
C ALA A 41 13.65 4.68 3.23
N LEU A 42 13.27 3.42 3.00
CA LEU A 42 13.51 2.31 3.92
C LEU A 42 15.00 2.08 4.15
N VAL A 43 15.79 2.02 3.08
CA VAL A 43 17.25 1.86 3.19
C VAL A 43 17.86 3.05 3.93
N VAL A 44 17.42 4.28 3.64
CA VAL A 44 17.88 5.48 4.36
C VAL A 44 17.57 5.36 5.86
N GLY A 45 16.34 5.01 6.25
CA GLY A 45 15.97 4.84 7.65
C GLY A 45 16.79 3.76 8.37
N ALA A 46 16.96 2.61 7.72
CA ALA A 46 17.78 1.51 8.25
C ALA A 46 19.25 1.92 8.43
N VAL A 47 19.84 2.57 7.43
CA VAL A 47 21.23 3.07 7.52
C VAL A 47 21.36 4.04 8.69
N MET A 48 20.43 4.99 8.85
CA MET A 48 20.48 5.96 9.94
C MET A 48 20.56 5.28 11.31
N VAL A 49 19.65 4.36 11.63
CA VAL A 49 19.64 3.68 12.94
C VAL A 49 20.86 2.76 13.13
N HIS A 50 21.31 2.06 12.08
CA HIS A 50 22.49 1.20 12.16
C HIS A 50 23.82 1.97 12.27
N THR A 51 23.83 3.26 11.93
CA THR A 51 24.98 4.17 12.16
C THR A 51 24.91 4.92 13.49
N GLY A 52 23.91 4.66 14.34
CA GLY A 52 23.75 5.35 15.62
C GLY A 52 23.21 6.77 15.49
N ASN A 53 22.40 7.07 14.46
CA ASN A 53 21.80 8.38 14.31
C ASN A 53 20.73 8.63 15.40
N GLU A 54 21.05 9.50 16.37
CA GLU A 54 20.19 9.84 17.51
C GLU A 54 18.77 10.29 17.09
N PHE A 55 18.65 11.10 16.03
CA PHE A 55 17.35 11.55 15.55
C PHE A 55 16.46 10.38 15.09
N ALA A 56 17.03 9.43 14.35
CA ALA A 56 16.29 8.25 13.87
C ALA A 56 15.94 7.30 15.02
N LEU A 57 16.85 7.08 15.97
CA LEU A 57 16.62 6.25 17.15
C LEU A 57 15.51 6.82 18.04
N HIS A 58 15.61 8.12 18.38
CA HIS A 58 14.58 8.82 19.14
C HIS A 58 13.22 8.79 18.43
N SER A 59 13.20 9.06 17.12
CA SER A 59 11.96 9.01 16.34
C SER A 59 11.34 7.61 16.34
N ARG A 60 12.17 6.56 16.22
CA ARG A 60 11.72 5.17 16.32
C ARG A 60 11.04 4.94 17.66
N ASP A 61 11.67 5.36 18.76
CA ASP A 61 11.16 5.13 20.11
C ASP A 61 9.84 5.87 20.34
N GLU A 62 9.75 7.13 19.93
CA GLU A 62 8.51 7.92 20.01
C GLU A 62 7.38 7.30 19.19
N ILE A 63 7.66 6.86 17.96
CA ILE A 63 6.66 6.28 17.06
C ILE A 63 6.16 4.95 17.61
N VAL A 64 7.07 4.07 18.06
CA VAL A 64 6.74 2.76 18.63
C VAL A 64 5.96 2.94 19.94
N ALA A 65 6.40 3.83 20.82
CA ALA A 65 5.70 4.13 22.07
C ALA A 65 4.29 4.69 21.82
N ARG A 66 4.15 5.62 20.86
CA ARG A 66 2.85 6.15 20.46
C ARG A 66 1.94 5.07 19.90
N ALA A 67 2.45 4.20 19.03
CA ALA A 67 1.69 3.09 18.47
C ALA A 67 1.18 2.17 19.59
N HIS A 68 2.01 1.79 20.55
CA HIS A 68 1.57 0.97 21.68
C HIS A 68 0.51 1.64 22.57
N ALA A 69 0.52 2.97 22.66
CA ALA A 69 -0.39 3.72 23.52
C ALA A 69 -1.75 4.02 22.86
N SER A 70 -1.79 4.26 21.55
CA SER A 70 -2.99 4.79 20.88
C SER A 70 -3.47 3.99 19.68
N ASP A 71 -2.68 3.05 19.16
CA ASP A 71 -3.11 2.28 18.00
C ASP A 71 -4.14 1.19 18.40
N PRO A 72 -5.34 1.18 17.78
CA PRO A 72 -6.37 0.21 18.13
C PRO A 72 -5.95 -1.25 17.97
N SER A 73 -5.07 -1.56 17.00
CA SER A 73 -4.60 -2.93 16.79
C SER A 73 -3.62 -3.35 17.90
N ALA A 74 -2.71 -2.46 18.30
CA ALA A 74 -1.80 -2.68 19.42
C ALA A 74 -2.56 -2.87 20.75
N ILE A 75 -3.58 -2.04 21.02
CA ILE A 75 -4.43 -2.17 22.22
C ILE A 75 -5.18 -3.50 22.22
N ALA A 76 -5.76 -3.91 21.09
CA ALA A 76 -6.46 -5.20 20.98
C ALA A 76 -5.50 -6.39 21.17
N LEU A 77 -4.26 -6.28 20.69
CA LEU A 77 -3.22 -7.29 20.89
C LEU A 77 -2.83 -7.41 22.37
N GLN A 78 -2.65 -6.28 23.07
CA GLN A 78 -2.38 -6.26 24.52
C GLN A 78 -3.52 -6.88 25.35
N GLN A 79 -4.76 -6.78 24.88
CA GLN A 79 -5.94 -7.45 25.46
C GLN A 79 -5.99 -8.96 25.14
N GLY A 80 -4.98 -9.52 24.47
CA GLY A 80 -4.92 -10.92 24.06
C GLY A 80 -5.79 -11.27 22.86
N ASN A 81 -6.46 -10.29 22.23
CA ASN A 81 -7.37 -10.54 21.11
C ASN A 81 -6.67 -10.34 19.76
N ARG A 82 -5.88 -11.34 19.37
CA ARG A 82 -5.06 -11.31 18.15
C ARG A 82 -5.87 -11.18 16.85
N VAL A 83 -7.03 -11.84 16.76
CA VAL A 83 -7.91 -11.75 15.57
C VAL A 83 -8.46 -10.33 15.42
N LYS A 84 -8.95 -9.74 16.51
CA LYS A 84 -9.44 -8.36 16.50
C LYS A 84 -8.32 -7.38 16.13
N ALA A 85 -7.11 -7.59 16.66
CA ALA A 85 -5.95 -6.79 16.31
C ALA A 85 -5.65 -6.84 14.80
N ALA A 86 -5.60 -8.05 14.22
CA ALA A 86 -5.41 -8.24 12.78
C ALA A 86 -6.48 -7.52 11.93
N LEU A 87 -7.76 -7.61 12.32
CA LEU A 87 -8.85 -6.95 11.59
C LEU A 87 -8.79 -5.42 11.69
N LEU A 88 -8.37 -4.89 12.85
CA LEU A 88 -8.20 -3.46 13.06
C LEU A 88 -7.00 -2.92 12.25
N ASP A 89 -5.88 -3.64 12.26
CA ASP A 89 -4.72 -3.30 11.42
C ASP A 89 -5.07 -3.34 9.94
N PHE A 90 -5.71 -4.42 9.46
CA PHE A 90 -6.19 -4.54 8.09
C PHE A 90 -7.05 -3.34 7.68
N ARG A 91 -8.02 -2.98 8.53
CA ARG A 91 -8.90 -1.84 8.30
C ARG A 91 -8.13 -0.52 8.26
N GLY A 92 -7.21 -0.30 9.21
CA GLY A 92 -6.36 0.88 9.26
C GLY A 92 -5.50 1.00 8.00
N ASN A 93 -4.85 -0.08 7.62
CA ASN A 93 -3.98 -0.12 6.45
C ASN A 93 -4.74 0.16 5.15
N LEU A 94 -5.95 -0.39 5.00
CA LEU A 94 -6.80 -0.18 3.83
C LEU A 94 -7.40 1.23 3.77
N PHE A 95 -8.14 1.64 4.80
CA PHE A 95 -8.98 2.84 4.76
C PHE A 95 -8.25 4.12 5.20
N LEU A 96 -7.28 4.02 6.12
CA LEU A 96 -6.51 5.17 6.62
C LEU A 96 -5.13 5.27 5.98
N GLY A 97 -4.63 4.19 5.37
CA GLY A 97 -3.38 4.17 4.62
C GLY A 97 -3.60 4.21 3.10
N ALA A 98 -4.09 3.10 2.53
CA ALA A 98 -4.04 2.86 1.10
C ALA A 98 -4.99 3.74 0.30
N MET A 99 -6.24 3.91 0.76
CA MET A 99 -7.20 4.78 0.07
C MET A 99 -6.78 6.26 0.06
N PRO A 100 -6.35 6.86 1.19
CA PRO A 100 -5.78 8.21 1.18
C PRO A 100 -4.53 8.30 0.30
N LEU A 101 -3.67 7.28 0.31
CA LEU A 101 -2.50 7.25 -0.56
C LEU A 101 -2.89 7.23 -2.05
N THR A 102 -3.87 6.40 -2.45
CA THR A 102 -4.42 6.43 -3.81
C THR A 102 -4.97 7.81 -4.18
N GLY A 103 -5.70 8.46 -3.25
CA GLY A 103 -6.22 9.81 -3.43
C GLY A 103 -5.11 10.87 -3.60
N SER A 104 -4.08 10.83 -2.77
CA SER A 104 -2.91 11.71 -2.88
C SER A 104 -2.17 11.51 -4.22
N GLY A 105 -2.15 10.28 -4.74
CA GLY A 105 -1.58 9.96 -6.05
C GLY A 105 -2.21 10.73 -7.21
N LEU A 106 -3.46 11.22 -7.07
CA LEU A 106 -4.11 12.05 -8.08
C LEU A 106 -3.37 13.37 -8.34
N ALA A 107 -2.76 13.94 -7.30
CA ALA A 107 -1.94 15.15 -7.40
C ALA A 107 -0.46 14.83 -7.69
N VAL A 108 -0.08 13.55 -7.76
CA VAL A 108 1.27 12.99 -7.97
C VAL A 108 2.29 13.37 -6.89
N VAL A 109 2.48 14.66 -6.63
CA VAL A 109 3.48 15.21 -5.70
C VAL A 109 3.17 14.88 -4.25
N THR A 110 1.90 14.87 -3.85
CA THR A 110 1.51 14.65 -2.44
C THR A 110 1.69 13.20 -1.98
N ALA A 111 1.77 12.24 -2.89
CA ALA A 111 2.05 10.84 -2.56
C ALA A 111 3.51 10.62 -2.14
N ILE A 112 4.45 11.40 -2.67
CA ILE A 112 5.90 11.25 -2.40
C ILE A 112 6.23 11.33 -0.91
N PRO A 113 5.86 12.39 -0.16
CA PRO A 113 6.20 12.49 1.26
C PRO A 113 5.55 11.37 2.08
N ILE A 114 4.33 10.93 1.75
CA ILE A 114 3.64 9.84 2.47
C ILE A 114 4.40 8.52 2.28
N VAL A 115 4.76 8.18 1.04
CA VAL A 115 5.49 6.96 0.71
C VAL A 115 6.89 6.96 1.32
N GLY A 116 7.58 8.11 1.24
CA GLY A 116 8.90 8.31 1.84
C GLY A 116 8.85 8.15 3.35
N TYR A 117 7.91 8.81 4.03
CA TYR A 117 7.75 8.69 5.48
C TYR A 117 7.46 7.26 5.93
N ARG A 118 6.55 6.55 5.25
CA ARG A 118 6.26 5.14 5.56
C ARG A 118 7.46 4.22 5.32
N GLY A 119 8.20 4.43 4.23
CA GLY A 119 9.43 3.68 3.95
C GLY A 119 10.47 3.90 5.03
N TRP A 120 10.71 5.16 5.37
CA TRP A 120 11.64 5.54 6.43
C TRP A 120 11.25 4.94 7.79
N ILE A 121 9.97 4.96 8.18
CA ILE A 121 9.50 4.25 9.39
C ILE A 121 9.85 2.77 9.33
N GLY A 122 9.55 2.12 8.21
CA GLY A 122 9.91 0.71 7.99
C GLY A 122 11.40 0.45 8.19
N GLY A 123 12.26 1.39 7.76
CA GLY A 123 13.70 1.34 7.93
C GLY A 123 14.16 1.52 9.38
N ILE A 124 13.69 2.56 10.08
CA ILE A 124 14.16 2.84 11.44
C ILE A 124 13.73 1.75 12.45
N VAL A 125 12.65 1.02 12.18
CA VAL A 125 12.21 -0.12 13.01
C VAL A 125 12.98 -1.41 12.69
N SER A 126 14.07 -1.35 11.92
CA SER A 126 15.02 -2.46 11.74
C SER A 126 15.82 -2.79 13.01
N VAL A 127 15.78 -1.90 14.01
CA VAL A 127 16.33 -2.12 15.36
C VAL A 127 15.22 -2.29 16.40
N ASP A 128 15.50 -3.05 17.45
CA ASP A 128 14.60 -3.25 18.58
C ASP A 128 14.64 -2.10 19.61
N GLY A 129 14.03 -2.32 20.77
CA GLY A 129 13.94 -1.31 21.84
C GLY A 129 15.27 -1.07 22.56
N ASP A 130 16.21 -2.01 22.45
CA ASP A 130 17.57 -1.89 22.97
C ASP A 130 18.53 -1.38 21.88
N HIS A 131 17.98 -0.87 20.77
CA HIS A 131 18.67 -0.40 19.57
C HIS A 131 19.58 -1.46 18.93
N VAL A 132 19.27 -2.74 19.15
CA VAL A 132 19.99 -3.86 18.55
C VAL A 132 19.33 -4.23 17.22
N SER A 133 20.14 -4.60 16.24
CA SER A 133 19.67 -4.98 14.91
C SER A 133 18.79 -6.23 14.94
N ARG A 134 17.55 -6.12 14.45
CA ARG A 134 16.67 -7.27 14.21
C ARG A 134 17.21 -8.21 13.14
N LEU A 135 18.07 -7.69 12.26
CA LEU A 135 18.73 -8.48 11.21
C LEU A 135 19.84 -9.38 11.77
N ALA A 136 20.27 -9.20 13.02
CA ALA A 136 21.28 -10.04 13.66
C ALA A 136 20.72 -11.41 14.09
N ASN A 137 19.40 -11.54 14.28
CA ASN A 137 18.73 -12.78 14.63
C ASN A 137 17.91 -13.28 13.45
N GLY A 138 18.15 -14.52 12.98
CA GLY A 138 17.50 -15.05 11.78
C GLY A 138 15.98 -15.11 11.84
N GLN A 139 15.40 -15.41 13.01
CA GLN A 139 13.94 -15.48 13.19
C GLN A 139 13.31 -14.09 13.16
N GLU A 140 13.91 -13.14 13.88
CA GLU A 140 13.46 -11.74 13.90
C GLU A 140 13.65 -11.08 12.53
N ALA A 141 14.76 -11.35 11.85
CA ALA A 141 15.04 -10.89 10.50
C ALA A 141 13.99 -11.41 9.51
N PHE A 142 13.68 -12.71 9.56
CA PHE A 142 12.66 -13.31 8.71
C PHE A 142 11.29 -12.68 8.95
N TYR A 143 10.88 -12.56 10.21
CA TYR A 143 9.61 -11.93 10.58
C TYR A 143 9.53 -10.50 10.06
N TYR A 144 10.55 -9.68 10.35
CA TYR A 144 10.62 -8.28 9.96
C TYR A 144 10.60 -8.10 8.43
N LEU A 145 11.45 -8.82 7.69
CA LEU A 145 11.55 -8.70 6.24
C LEU A 145 10.26 -9.18 5.57
N LEU A 146 9.66 -10.27 6.05
CA LEU A 146 8.42 -10.77 5.47
C LEU A 146 7.26 -9.79 5.72
N THR A 147 7.14 -9.21 6.91
CA THR A 147 6.16 -8.17 7.21
C THR A 147 6.33 -6.95 6.30
N LEU A 148 7.57 -6.48 6.13
CA LEU A 148 7.86 -5.38 5.21
C LEU A 148 7.43 -5.70 3.77
N ILE A 149 7.75 -6.89 3.25
CA ILE A 149 7.37 -7.29 1.89
C ILE A 149 5.85 -7.34 1.75
N LEU A 150 5.17 -8.00 2.69
CA LEU A 150 3.72 -8.18 2.66
C LEU A 150 2.96 -6.86 2.74
N GLN A 151 3.46 -5.87 3.48
CA GLN A 151 2.86 -4.54 3.53
C GLN A 151 3.25 -3.67 2.32
N SER A 152 4.51 -3.74 1.85
CA SER A 152 5.02 -2.89 0.76
C SER A 152 4.32 -3.12 -0.57
N ILE A 153 3.98 -4.38 -0.88
CA ILE A 153 3.30 -4.73 -2.13
C ILE A 153 1.93 -4.03 -2.26
N PRO A 154 0.95 -4.24 -1.37
CA PRO A 154 -0.36 -3.62 -1.50
C PRO A 154 -0.31 -2.08 -1.41
N TYR A 155 0.61 -1.49 -0.64
CA TYR A 155 0.81 -0.04 -0.64
C TYR A 155 1.32 0.49 -1.97
N SER A 156 2.28 -0.21 -2.59
CA SER A 156 2.83 0.17 -3.90
C SER A 156 1.81 0.04 -5.01
N LEU A 157 0.95 -0.98 -4.95
CA LEU A 157 -0.20 -1.15 -5.83
C LEU A 157 -1.20 0.01 -5.68
N ALA A 158 -1.60 0.35 -4.45
CA ALA A 158 -2.56 1.40 -4.17
C ALA A 158 -2.05 2.81 -4.53
N GLY A 159 -0.83 3.15 -4.10
CA GLY A 159 -0.20 4.44 -4.42
C GLY A 159 0.12 4.55 -5.91
N GLY A 160 0.63 3.47 -6.51
CA GLY A 160 0.93 3.40 -7.94
C GLY A 160 -0.32 3.56 -8.81
N ALA A 161 -1.43 2.96 -8.43
CA ALA A 161 -2.72 3.15 -9.10
C ALA A 161 -3.17 4.62 -9.05
N GLY A 162 -3.07 5.26 -7.88
CA GLY A 162 -3.37 6.69 -7.70
C GLY A 162 -2.51 7.58 -8.58
N VAL A 163 -1.19 7.38 -8.55
CA VAL A 163 -0.23 8.13 -9.37
C VAL A 163 -0.45 7.89 -10.86
N ASN A 164 -0.84 6.68 -11.26
CA ASN A 164 -1.20 6.41 -12.65
C ASN A 164 -2.47 7.18 -13.07
N ILE A 165 -3.48 7.29 -12.21
CA ILE A 165 -4.65 8.15 -12.48
C ILE A 165 -4.22 9.61 -12.61
N GLY A 166 -3.41 10.11 -11.68
CA GLY A 166 -2.86 11.48 -11.71
C GLY A 166 -2.12 11.77 -13.02
N TRP A 167 -1.22 10.88 -13.44
CA TRP A 167 -0.53 11.00 -14.72
C TRP A 167 -1.45 10.87 -15.94
N ALA A 168 -2.50 10.04 -15.86
CA ALA A 168 -3.45 9.86 -16.95
C ALA A 168 -4.24 11.13 -17.26
N TYR A 169 -4.33 12.08 -16.31
CA TYR A 169 -4.87 13.42 -16.56
C TYR A 169 -4.04 14.20 -17.59
N PHE A 170 -2.70 14.07 -17.53
CA PHE A 170 -1.76 14.84 -18.36
C PHE A 170 -1.32 14.13 -19.66
N ARG A 171 -1.64 12.85 -19.86
CA ARG A 171 -1.20 12.10 -21.05
C ARG A 171 -2.13 12.33 -22.25
N PRO A 172 -1.60 12.69 -23.44
CA PRO A 172 -2.39 12.72 -24.68
C PRO A 172 -2.83 11.29 -25.08
N GLN A 173 -3.97 11.18 -25.77
CA GLN A 173 -4.54 9.89 -26.19
C GLN A 173 -3.56 9.14 -27.10
N PRO A 174 -3.01 8.00 -26.64
CA PRO A 174 -3.67 6.73 -26.90
C PRO A 174 -3.77 5.75 -25.70
N CYS A 175 -3.12 6.02 -24.56
CA CYS A 175 -3.03 5.04 -23.45
C CYS A 175 -4.36 4.78 -22.71
N TYR A 176 -5.22 5.79 -22.60
CA TYR A 176 -6.59 5.66 -22.09
C TYR A 176 -7.53 6.33 -23.10
N ARG A 177 -8.24 5.51 -23.87
CA ARG A 177 -9.30 5.97 -24.80
C ARG A 177 -10.65 5.95 -24.07
N GLY A 178 -11.47 6.98 -24.28
CA GLY A 178 -12.86 7.01 -23.84
C GLY A 178 -13.23 8.20 -22.95
N ASN A 179 -14.43 8.10 -22.37
CA ASN A 179 -15.06 9.18 -21.60
C ASN A 179 -14.23 9.58 -20.36
N LYS A 180 -14.17 10.89 -20.12
CA LYS A 180 -13.60 11.46 -18.89
C LYS A 180 -14.67 11.56 -17.80
N TRP A 181 -14.25 11.53 -16.54
CA TRP A 181 -15.05 11.83 -15.37
C TRP A 181 -14.24 12.78 -14.48
N LEU A 182 -14.76 14.00 -14.26
CA LEU A 182 -14.04 15.07 -13.55
C LEU A 182 -12.63 15.32 -14.12
N GLY A 183 -12.47 15.24 -15.45
CA GLY A 183 -11.19 15.41 -16.14
C GLY A 183 -10.30 14.17 -16.21
N TYR A 184 -10.50 13.17 -15.35
CA TYR A 184 -9.75 11.91 -15.36
C TYR A 184 -10.32 10.89 -16.35
N PRO A 185 -9.50 10.09 -17.04
CA PRO A 185 -10.01 8.99 -17.86
C PRO A 185 -10.73 7.94 -17.00
N LYS A 186 -12.00 7.63 -17.31
CA LYS A 186 -12.81 6.66 -16.52
C LYS A 186 -12.11 5.30 -16.40
N GLU A 187 -11.47 4.85 -17.47
CA GLU A 187 -10.75 3.57 -17.50
C GLU A 187 -9.56 3.54 -16.52
N ALA A 188 -8.89 4.67 -16.26
CA ALA A 188 -7.83 4.73 -15.25
C ALA A 188 -8.38 4.61 -13.82
N VAL A 189 -9.57 5.17 -13.57
CA VAL A 189 -10.29 5.01 -12.29
C VAL A 189 -10.73 3.56 -12.10
N PHE A 190 -11.31 2.94 -13.13
CA PHE A 190 -11.68 1.52 -13.08
C PHE A 190 -10.46 0.60 -12.92
N ASP A 191 -9.31 0.96 -13.46
CA ASP A 191 -8.08 0.22 -13.22
C ASP A 191 -7.63 0.25 -11.77
N ALA A 192 -7.73 1.39 -11.10
CA ALA A 192 -7.50 1.44 -9.66
C ALA A 192 -8.47 0.51 -8.92
N LEU A 193 -9.78 0.58 -9.22
CA LEU A 193 -10.77 -0.32 -8.61
C LEU A 193 -10.45 -1.80 -8.84
N ARG A 194 -10.02 -2.17 -10.05
CA ARG A 194 -9.59 -3.55 -10.38
C ARG A 194 -8.34 -3.95 -9.60
N ILE A 195 -7.37 -3.05 -9.45
CA ILE A 195 -6.17 -3.31 -8.63
C ILE A 195 -6.54 -3.54 -7.16
N TYR A 196 -7.59 -2.87 -6.66
CA TYR A 196 -8.07 -3.09 -5.28
C TYR A 196 -8.59 -4.51 -5.01
N VAL A 197 -8.99 -5.26 -6.05
CA VAL A 197 -9.30 -6.70 -5.94
C VAL A 197 -8.10 -7.49 -5.43
N VAL A 198 -6.87 -7.02 -5.69
CA VAL A 198 -5.62 -7.62 -5.20
C VAL A 198 -5.12 -6.94 -3.92
N VAL A 199 -5.25 -5.61 -3.81
CA VAL A 199 -4.79 -4.85 -2.63
C VAL A 199 -5.47 -5.32 -1.35
N VAL A 200 -6.80 -5.50 -1.39
CA VAL A 200 -7.61 -5.88 -0.23
C VAL A 200 -7.17 -7.24 0.35
N PRO A 201 -7.14 -8.35 -0.41
CA PRO A 201 -6.72 -9.63 0.15
C PRO A 201 -5.25 -9.63 0.58
N LEU A 202 -4.36 -8.89 -0.11
CA LEU A 202 -2.96 -8.79 0.32
C LEU A 202 -2.81 -8.09 1.67
N PHE A 203 -3.54 -6.99 1.92
CA PHE A 203 -3.53 -6.38 3.25
C PHE A 203 -4.09 -7.31 4.31
N LEU A 204 -5.16 -8.04 4.02
CA LEU A 204 -5.70 -9.00 4.97
C LEU A 204 -4.67 -10.07 5.34
N VAL A 205 -3.99 -10.64 4.34
CA VAL A 205 -2.92 -11.62 4.57
C VAL A 205 -1.77 -11.02 5.38
N ALA A 206 -1.35 -9.80 5.06
CA ALA A 206 -0.30 -9.10 5.80
C ALA A 206 -0.67 -8.92 7.28
N SER A 207 -1.89 -8.45 7.57
CA SER A 207 -2.36 -8.25 8.94
C SER A 207 -2.55 -9.58 9.69
N LEU A 208 -3.05 -10.63 9.03
CA LEU A 208 -3.15 -11.95 9.64
C LEU A 208 -1.77 -12.52 9.98
N TRP A 209 -0.80 -12.36 9.08
CA TRP A 209 0.59 -12.73 9.32
C TRP A 209 1.18 -12.02 10.55
N GLU A 210 1.02 -10.70 10.63
CA GLU A 210 1.62 -9.88 11.69
C GLU A 210 1.09 -10.23 13.09
N PHE A 211 -0.21 -10.54 13.21
CA PHE A 211 -0.84 -10.75 14.52
C PHE A 211 -1.07 -12.22 14.89
N LEU A 212 -1.00 -13.15 13.93
CA LEU A 212 -1.17 -14.60 14.17
C LEU A 212 0.08 -15.43 13.90
N GLY A 213 1.09 -14.88 13.21
CA GLY A 213 2.35 -15.58 12.88
C GLY A 213 3.37 -15.61 14.01
N ARG A 214 3.07 -14.95 15.13
CA ARG A 214 3.75 -15.00 16.43
C ARG A 214 2.79 -15.53 17.49
#